data_AF-A0A972GN70-F1
#
_entry.id   AF-A0A972GN70-F1
#
_cell.length_a   1.000
_cell.length_b   1.000
_cell.length_c   1.000
_cell.angle_alpha   90.00
_cell.angle_beta   90.00
_cell.angle_gamma   90.00
#
_symmetry.space_group_name_H-M   'P 1'
#
loop_
_entity.id
_entity.type
_entity.pdbx_description
1 polymer ?
#
loop_
_entity_poly.entity_id
_entity_poly.type
_entity_poly.pdbx_seq_one_letter_code
_entity_poly.pdbx_strand_id
1 'polypeptide(L)'
;MNEKVDQGFKEILQDKIVLNIPGFQWSSHGRGANIYFVENQSITIIYAEMPAVKEYDVLVFGETKHINKRYYPNDQKVETIPTEERFRIQHLLVDWLASKGMRHDINVGK
;
A
#
# COMPACT_ATOMS: atom_id res chain seq x y z
N MET A 1 -5.60 -17.22 24.97
CA MET A 1 -4.57 -16.37 24.32
C MET A 1 -5.31 -15.56 23.27
N ASN A 2 -5.51 -14.25 23.47
CA ASN A 2 -6.04 -13.38 22.42
C ASN A 2 -4.87 -13.07 21.48
N GLU A 3 -4.78 -13.79 20.36
CA GLU A 3 -3.89 -13.41 19.28
C GLU A 3 -4.31 -12.01 18.81
N LYS A 4 -3.43 -11.03 19.01
CA LYS A 4 -3.63 -9.68 18.47
C LYS A 4 -3.56 -9.82 16.96
N VAL A 5 -4.73 -9.85 16.31
CA VAL A 5 -4.85 -9.76 14.85
C VAL A 5 -4.02 -8.57 14.37
N ASP A 6 -3.08 -8.81 13.45
CA ASP A 6 -2.24 -7.76 12.86
C ASP A 6 -3.13 -6.66 12.30
N GLN A 7 -2.78 -5.42 12.58
CA GLN A 7 -3.58 -4.25 12.22
C GLN A 7 -3.87 -4.18 10.72
N GLY A 8 -2.94 -4.64 9.86
CA GLY A 8 -3.13 -4.64 8.42
C GLY A 8 -4.28 -5.54 7.96
N PHE A 9 -4.54 -6.67 8.62
CA PHE A 9 -5.71 -7.50 8.29
C PHE A 9 -7.03 -6.77 8.59
N LYS A 10 -7.08 -5.99 9.67
CA LYS A 10 -8.27 -5.21 10.01
C LYS A 10 -8.53 -4.13 8.95
N GLU A 11 -7.48 -3.45 8.51
CA GLU A 11 -7.55 -2.43 7.46
C GLU A 11 -8.04 -3.01 6.12
N ILE A 12 -7.46 -4.14 5.70
CA ILE A 12 -7.87 -4.86 4.48
C ILE A 12 -9.37 -5.24 4.53
N LEU A 13 -9.84 -5.75 5.67
CA LEU A 13 -11.24 -6.14 5.84
C LEU A 13 -12.18 -4.92 5.88
N GLN A 14 -11.78 -3.86 6.60
CA GLN A 14 -12.54 -2.62 6.70
C GLN A 14 -12.72 -1.96 5.33
N ASP A 15 -11.67 -1.95 4.53
CA ASP A 15 -11.64 -1.31 3.21
C ASP A 15 -12.21 -2.20 2.09
N LYS A 16 -12.60 -3.43 2.43
CA LYS A 16 -13.25 -4.38 1.52
C LYS A 16 -12.44 -4.62 0.25
N ILE A 17 -11.13 -4.76 0.39
CA ILE A 17 -10.21 -4.91 -0.73
C ILE A 17 -10.49 -6.18 -1.51
N VAL A 18 -10.56 -6.03 -2.84
CA VAL A 18 -10.99 -7.07 -3.75
C VAL A 18 -9.78 -7.86 -4.26
N LEU A 19 -9.56 -9.06 -3.71
CA LEU A 19 -8.37 -9.88 -3.95
C LEU A 19 -8.19 -10.39 -5.38
N ASN A 20 -9.27 -10.46 -6.17
CA ASN A 20 -9.23 -10.97 -7.55
C ASN A 20 -9.04 -9.88 -8.61
N ILE A 21 -8.86 -8.61 -8.20
CA ILE A 21 -8.53 -7.51 -9.11
C ILE A 21 -7.08 -7.11 -8.86
N PRO A 22 -6.12 -7.56 -9.70
CA PRO A 22 -4.71 -7.25 -9.50
C PRO A 22 -4.41 -5.76 -9.76
N GLY A 23 -3.31 -5.28 -9.17
CA GLY A 23 -2.87 -3.90 -9.26
C GLY A 23 -3.16 -3.10 -8.00
N PHE A 24 -3.04 -1.77 -8.10
CA PHE A 24 -3.22 -0.87 -6.97
C PHE A 24 -4.69 -0.45 -6.81
N GLN A 25 -5.18 -0.55 -5.58
CA GLN A 25 -6.51 -0.10 -5.15
C GLN A 25 -6.36 0.99 -4.10
N TRP A 26 -7.13 2.06 -4.19
CA TRP A 26 -7.08 3.20 -3.27
C TRP A 26 -8.31 3.21 -2.36
N SER A 27 -8.08 3.39 -1.05
CA SER A 27 -9.15 3.61 -0.07
C SER A 27 -8.78 4.80 0.81
N SER A 28 -9.71 5.74 1.00
CA SER A 28 -9.50 6.96 1.78
C SER A 28 -10.43 7.05 2.98
N HIS A 29 -9.89 7.54 4.10
CA HIS A 29 -10.58 7.81 5.37
C HIS A 29 -10.31 9.27 5.78
N GLY A 30 -11.08 10.19 5.20
CA GLY A 30 -10.82 11.63 5.36
C GLY A 30 -9.55 12.03 4.62
N ARG A 31 -8.54 12.54 5.35
CA ARG A 31 -7.23 12.89 4.76
C ARG A 31 -6.25 11.74 4.71
N GLY A 32 -6.44 10.69 5.52
CA GLY A 32 -5.63 9.48 5.45
C GLY A 32 -6.13 8.55 4.35
N ALA A 33 -5.23 7.77 3.77
CA ALA A 33 -5.57 6.76 2.79
C ALA A 33 -4.62 5.56 2.88
N ASN A 34 -5.12 4.42 2.40
CA ASN A 34 -4.35 3.23 2.15
C ASN A 34 -4.37 2.94 0.66
N ILE A 35 -3.19 2.67 0.11
CA ILE A 35 -2.99 2.14 -1.23
C ILE A 35 -2.65 0.66 -1.05
N TYR A 36 -3.44 -0.20 -1.69
CA TYR A 36 -3.30 -1.65 -1.62
C TYR A 36 -2.76 -2.18 -2.93
N PHE A 37 -1.57 -2.75 -2.91
CA PHE A 37 -1.04 -3.50 -4.05
C PHE A 37 -1.51 -4.95 -3.97
N VAL A 38 -2.36 -5.37 -4.92
CA VAL A 38 -2.92 -6.72 -4.99
C VAL A 38 -2.20 -7.49 -6.10
N GLU A 39 -1.57 -8.61 -5.73
CA GLU A 39 -0.89 -9.50 -6.66
C GLU A 39 -0.92 -10.93 -6.13
N ASN A 40 -1.29 -11.90 -6.98
CA ASN A 40 -1.33 -13.32 -6.64
C ASN A 40 -2.10 -13.63 -5.32
N GLN A 41 -3.27 -13.00 -5.13
CA GLN A 41 -4.10 -13.12 -3.91
C GLN A 41 -3.43 -12.63 -2.62
N SER A 42 -2.34 -11.88 -2.74
CA SER A 42 -1.66 -11.21 -1.64
C SER A 42 -1.85 -9.71 -1.71
N ILE A 43 -1.71 -9.04 -0.56
CA ILE A 43 -1.88 -7.59 -0.42
C ILE A 43 -0.66 -6.98 0.25
N THR A 44 -0.16 -5.88 -0.29
CA THR A 44 0.78 -4.97 0.39
C THR A 44 0.09 -3.64 0.64
N ILE A 45 0.13 -3.17 1.89
CA ILE A 45 -0.49 -1.91 2.31
C ILE A 45 0.56 -0.80 2.28
N ILE A 46 0.23 0.32 1.69
CA ILE A 46 1.09 1.51 1.57
C ILE A 46 0.25 2.70 2.04
N TYR A 47 0.70 3.35 3.10
CA TYR A 47 -0.02 4.50 3.68
C TYR A 47 0.16 5.73 2.80
N ALA A 48 -0.89 6.55 2.77
CA ALA A 48 -0.92 7.82 2.07
C ALA A 48 -1.70 8.87 2.85
N GLU A 49 -1.40 10.14 2.60
CA GLU A 49 -2.13 11.30 3.13
C GLU A 49 -2.40 12.28 2.00
N MET A 50 -3.57 12.91 1.98
CA MET A 50 -3.89 14.01 1.08
C MET A 50 -3.59 15.34 1.80
N PRO A 51 -2.44 15.97 1.50
CA PRO A 51 -2.04 17.19 2.19
C PRO A 51 -2.86 18.39 1.67
N ALA A 52 -3.05 19.41 2.51
CA ALA A 52 -3.69 20.66 2.12
C ALA A 52 -2.66 21.67 1.56
N VAL A 53 -1.77 21.21 0.68
CA VAL A 53 -0.69 22.02 0.09
C VAL A 53 -0.78 21.97 -1.44
N LYS A 54 -0.16 22.91 -2.15
CA LYS A 54 -0.31 23.02 -3.61
C LYS A 54 0.63 22.10 -4.37
N GLU A 55 1.71 21.69 -3.74
CA GLU A 55 2.87 21.01 -4.33
C GLU A 55 2.60 19.52 -4.58
N TYR A 56 1.81 18.91 -3.70
CA TYR A 56 1.54 17.48 -3.70
C TYR A 56 0.04 17.22 -3.66
N ASP A 57 -0.41 16.26 -4.47
CA ASP A 57 -1.77 15.73 -4.39
C ASP A 57 -1.86 14.64 -3.31
N VAL A 58 -0.73 13.97 -3.04
CA VAL A 58 -0.61 12.92 -2.05
C VAL A 58 0.81 12.87 -1.44
N LEU A 59 0.90 12.67 -0.14
CA LEU A 59 2.11 12.21 0.54
C LEU A 59 2.01 10.70 0.70
N VAL A 60 3.00 9.95 0.22
CA VAL A 60 2.95 8.49 0.21
C VAL A 60 4.14 7.95 1.00
N PHE A 61 3.86 7.10 1.97
CA PHE A 61 4.86 6.35 2.74
C PHE A 61 5.38 5.17 1.89
N GLY A 62 5.89 5.50 0.71
CA GLY A 62 6.28 4.59 -0.36
C GLY A 62 7.77 4.25 -0.37
N GLU A 63 8.55 4.70 0.62
CA GLU A 63 9.93 4.24 0.82
C GLU A 63 9.95 2.73 1.09
N THR A 64 10.99 2.07 0.62
CA THR A 64 11.12 0.61 0.73
C THR A 64 11.12 0.11 2.18
N LYS A 65 11.52 0.95 3.15
CA LYS A 65 11.41 0.63 4.59
C LYS A 65 9.97 0.44 5.07
N HIS A 66 9.00 1.09 4.42
CA HIS A 66 7.58 1.04 4.73
C HIS A 66 6.85 -0.05 3.93
N ILE A 67 7.34 -0.42 2.76
CA ILE A 67 6.81 -1.52 1.93
C ILE A 67 7.40 -2.87 2.38
N ASN A 68 7.17 -3.27 3.64
CA ASN A 68 7.89 -4.39 4.25
C ASN A 68 7.04 -5.63 4.55
N LYS A 69 5.72 -5.54 4.47
CA LYS A 69 4.80 -6.64 4.78
C LYS A 69 3.89 -7.00 3.60
N ARG A 70 3.69 -8.30 3.44
CA ARG A 70 2.71 -8.89 2.52
C ARG A 70 1.72 -9.72 3.32
N TYR A 71 0.45 -9.50 3.06
CA TYR A 71 -0.68 -10.13 3.72
C TYR A 71 -1.31 -11.14 2.78
N TYR A 72 -1.62 -12.32 3.28
CA TYR A 72 -2.37 -13.36 2.58
C TYR A 72 -3.69 -13.58 3.34
N PRO A 73 -4.76 -12.84 3.01
CA PRO A 73 -5.98 -12.84 3.82
C PRO A 73 -6.67 -14.20 3.92
N ASN A 74 -6.61 -15.01 2.85
CA ASN A 74 -7.19 -16.35 2.82
C ASN A 74 -6.48 -17.32 3.79
N ASP A 75 -5.16 -17.15 3.95
CA ASP A 75 -4.33 -18.01 4.80
C ASP A 75 -4.08 -17.42 6.19
N GLN A 76 -4.61 -16.20 6.46
CA GLN A 76 -4.33 -15.40 7.65
C GLN A 76 -2.82 -15.26 7.96
N LYS A 77 -2.00 -15.18 6.91
CA LYS A 77 -0.54 -15.16 7.01
C LYS A 77 0.04 -13.80 6.66
N VAL A 78 1.10 -13.41 7.35
CA VAL A 78 1.91 -12.22 7.04
C VAL A 78 3.34 -12.65 6.78
N GLU A 79 3.95 -12.09 5.74
CA GLU A 79 5.35 -12.31 5.39
C GLU A 79 6.09 -10.98 5.26
N THR A 80 7.39 -11.02 5.57
CA THR A 80 8.29 -9.91 5.27
C THR A 80 8.67 -9.94 3.80
N ILE A 81 8.50 -8.81 3.11
CA ILE A 81 8.85 -8.69 1.70
C ILE A 81 10.38 -8.62 1.55
N PRO A 82 11.01 -9.40 0.65
CA PRO A 82 12.44 -9.27 0.32
C PRO A 82 12.77 -7.91 -0.30
N THR A 83 13.95 -7.36 -0.04
CA THR A 83 14.33 -6.00 -0.47
C THR A 83 14.11 -5.72 -1.96
N GLU A 84 14.53 -6.62 -2.85
CA GLU A 84 14.35 -6.48 -4.31
C GLU A 84 12.88 -6.29 -4.70
N GLU A 85 12.00 -7.04 -4.05
CA GLU A 85 10.56 -6.98 -4.29
C GLU A 85 9.96 -5.66 -3.79
N ARG A 86 10.49 -5.08 -2.72
CA ARG A 86 10.07 -3.75 -2.23
C ARG A 86 10.37 -2.67 -3.25
N PHE A 87 11.55 -2.72 -3.88
CA PHE A 87 11.91 -1.79 -4.95
C PHE A 87 10.99 -1.97 -6.16
N ARG A 88 10.68 -3.21 -6.56
CA ARG A 88 9.72 -3.47 -7.63
C ARG A 88 8.36 -2.84 -7.34
N ILE A 89 7.82 -3.05 -6.14
CA ILE A 89 6.53 -2.47 -5.73
C ILE A 89 6.60 -0.94 -5.70
N GLN A 90 7.68 -0.35 -5.20
CA GLN A 90 7.89 1.11 -5.22
C GLN A 90 7.87 1.67 -6.64
N HIS A 91 8.55 1.02 -7.59
CA HIS A 91 8.54 1.44 -8.98
C HIS A 91 7.14 1.36 -9.59
N LEU A 92 6.44 0.24 -9.38
CA LEU A 92 5.07 0.07 -9.86
C LEU A 92 4.12 1.12 -9.26
N LEU A 93 4.32 1.49 -8.00
CA LEU A 93 3.53 2.52 -7.32
C LEU A 93 3.73 3.89 -7.97
N VAL A 94 4.98 4.27 -8.23
CA VAL A 94 5.30 5.54 -8.92
C VAL A 94 4.69 5.58 -10.31
N ASP A 95 4.85 4.50 -11.09
CA ASP A 95 4.26 4.41 -12.43
C ASP A 95 2.73 4.51 -12.38
N TRP A 96 2.10 3.86 -11.40
CA TRP A 96 0.66 3.92 -11.21
C TRP A 96 0.17 5.32 -10.82
N LEU A 97 0.85 6.01 -9.90
CA LEU A 97 0.53 7.40 -9.53
C LEU A 97 0.73 8.36 -10.72
N ALA A 98 1.82 8.19 -11.48
CA ALA A 98 2.08 8.95 -12.68
C ALA A 98 0.99 8.75 -13.75
N SER A 99 0.51 7.51 -13.93
CA SER A 99 -0.59 7.20 -14.86
C SER A 99 -1.91 7.90 -14.49
N LYS A 100 -2.07 8.28 -13.22
CA LYS A 100 -3.20 9.06 -12.70
C LYS A 100 -2.96 10.56 -12.72
N GLY A 101 -1.76 11.02 -13.08
CA GLY A 101 -1.36 12.42 -13.02
C GLY A 101 -1.23 12.97 -11.59
N MET A 102 -1.00 12.11 -10.59
CA MET A 102 -0.88 12.52 -9.18
C MET A 102 0.55 12.95 -8.85
N ARG A 103 0.70 14.12 -8.23
CA ARG A 103 1.98 14.62 -7.70
C ARG A 103 2.20 14.05 -6.30
N HIS A 104 3.35 13.42 -6.09
CA HIS A 104 3.69 12.74 -4.83
C HIS A 104 5.13 13.02 -4.38
N ASP A 105 5.45 12.67 -3.14
CA ASP A 105 6.74 12.89 -2.49
C ASP A 105 7.68 11.67 -2.45
N ILE A 106 7.26 10.53 -3.04
CA ILE A 106 8.07 9.31 -3.09
C ILE A 106 9.44 9.58 -3.71
N ASN A 107 10.49 9.25 -2.96
CA ASN A 107 11.86 9.23 -3.43
C ASN A 107 12.25 7.79 -3.81
N VAL A 108 12.28 7.49 -5.11
CA VAL A 108 12.68 6.18 -5.63
C VAL A 108 14.10 5.83 -5.17
N GLY A 109 14.32 4.57 -4.78
CA GLY A 109 15.63 4.08 -4.36
C GLY A 109 15.94 4.29 -2.87
N LYS A 110 14.98 4.81 -2.07
CA LYS A 110 15.12 5.03 -0.63
C LYS A 110 14.27 4.09 0.23
#